data_AF-A0A938AG61-F1
#
_entry.id   AF-A0A938AG61-F1
#
_cell.length_a   1.000
_cell.length_b   1.000
_cell.length_c   1.000
_cell.angle_alpha   90.00
_cell.angle_beta   90.00
_cell.angle_gamma   90.00
#
_symmetry.space_group_name_H-M   'P 1'
#
loop_
_entity.id
_entity.type
_entity.pdbx_description
1 polymer ?
#
loop_
_entity_poly.entity_id
_entity_poly.type
_entity_poly.pdbx_seq_one_letter_code
_entity_poly.pdbx_strand_id
1 'polypeptide(L)'
;MPEKIVRARLDDESRLALRMLVRTGMTESEAVRTALVEAAAARGTDAALRAECERMMANPDQVAHTMQVRREMDEARAPWPD
;
A
#
# COMPACT_ATOMS: atom_id res chain seq x y z
N MET A 1 16.87 12.71 18.96
CA MET A 1 16.95 11.26 18.67
C MET A 1 18.40 10.92 18.35
N PRO A 2 18.93 9.76 18.75
CA PRO A 2 20.30 9.38 18.41
C PRO A 2 20.43 9.14 16.89
N GLU A 3 21.47 9.69 16.29
CA GLU A 3 21.82 9.43 14.90
C GLU A 3 22.38 8.01 14.75
N LYS A 4 21.91 7.28 13.71
CA LYS A 4 22.38 5.94 13.39
C LYS A 4 22.86 5.89 11.95
N ILE A 5 24.12 5.51 11.75
CA ILE A 5 24.68 5.24 10.43
C ILE A 5 24.40 3.78 10.06
N VAL A 6 23.84 3.57 8.87
CA VAL A 6 23.58 2.23 8.31
C VAL A 6 24.37 2.07 7.02
N ARG A 7 25.11 0.96 6.90
CA ARG A 7 25.79 0.56 5.67
C ARG A 7 25.14 -0.70 5.13
N ALA A 8 24.70 -0.68 3.88
CA ALA A 8 24.08 -1.81 3.20
C ALA A 8 24.68 -1.98 1.81
N ARG A 9 24.77 -3.23 1.35
CA ARG A 9 25.06 -3.53 -0.06
C ARG A 9 23.75 -3.47 -0.83
N LEU A 10 23.77 -2.76 -1.95
CA LEU A 10 22.62 -2.68 -2.85
C LEU A 10 22.79 -3.69 -3.99
N ASP A 11 21.72 -4.41 -4.30
CA ASP A 11 21.61 -5.17 -5.53
C ASP A 11 21.37 -4.25 -6.73
N ASP A 12 21.29 -4.82 -7.92
CA ASP A 12 21.21 -4.07 -9.18
C ASP A 12 19.94 -3.21 -9.25
N GLU A 13 18.83 -3.74 -8.77
CA GLU A 13 17.54 -3.07 -8.71
C GLU A 13 17.58 -1.88 -7.73
N SER A 14 18.07 -2.10 -6.52
CA SER A 14 18.20 -1.06 -5.49
C SER A 14 19.18 0.03 -5.92
N ARG A 15 20.27 -0.32 -6.63
CA ARG A 15 21.18 0.66 -7.23
C ARG A 15 20.48 1.51 -8.29
N LEU A 16 19.62 0.90 -9.12
CA LEU A 16 18.87 1.64 -10.13
C LEU A 16 17.84 2.59 -9.48
N ALA A 17 17.08 2.10 -8.50
CA ALA A 17 16.11 2.90 -7.75
C ALA A 17 16.80 4.11 -7.07
N LEU A 18 17.93 3.89 -6.39
CA LEU A 18 18.71 4.96 -5.78
C LEU A 18 19.14 6.01 -6.81
N ARG A 19 19.64 5.58 -7.98
CA ARG A 19 20.01 6.51 -9.07
C ARG A 19 18.81 7.33 -9.57
N MET A 20 17.62 6.73 -9.65
CA MET A 20 16.42 7.45 -10.07
C MET A 20 16.06 8.54 -9.06
N LEU A 21 16.10 8.23 -7.77
CA LEU A 21 15.84 9.20 -6.70
C LEU A 21 16.88 10.32 -6.69
N VAL A 22 18.17 10.00 -6.83
CA VAL A 22 19.23 11.02 -6.90
C VAL A 22 19.07 11.94 -8.12
N ARG A 23 18.60 11.42 -9.27
CA ARG A 23 18.32 12.24 -10.47
C ARG A 23 17.21 13.28 -10.25
N THR A 24 16.39 13.14 -9.20
CA THR A 24 15.41 14.17 -8.81
C THR A 24 16.02 15.35 -8.05
N GLY A 25 17.34 15.33 -7.80
CA GLY A 25 18.06 16.37 -7.06
C GLY A 25 18.32 16.01 -5.60
N MET A 26 17.92 14.82 -5.14
CA MET A 26 18.20 14.33 -3.79
C MET A 26 19.67 13.89 -3.64
N THR A 27 20.25 14.10 -2.47
CA THR A 27 21.46 13.38 -2.07
C THR A 27 21.16 11.89 -1.83
N GLU A 28 22.17 11.01 -1.87
CA GLU A 28 21.97 9.59 -1.59
C GLU A 28 21.34 9.33 -0.21
N SER A 29 21.81 10.05 0.81
CA SER A 29 21.28 9.95 2.17
C SER A 29 19.82 10.41 2.26
N GLU A 30 19.44 11.46 1.54
CA GLU A 30 18.04 11.90 1.46
C GLU A 30 17.18 10.86 0.74
N ALA A 31 17.62 10.37 -0.42
CA ALA A 31 16.93 9.34 -1.18
C ALA A 31 16.68 8.07 -0.34
N VAL A 32 17.69 7.60 0.41
CA VAL A 32 17.55 6.44 1.30
C VAL A 32 16.56 6.72 2.42
N ARG A 33 16.62 7.90 3.08
CA ARG A 33 15.66 8.25 4.13
C ARG A 33 14.24 8.34 3.60
N THR A 34 14.04 8.98 2.46
CA THR A 34 12.73 9.10 1.80
C THR A 34 12.17 7.71 1.46
N ALA A 35 12.96 6.86 0.80
CA ALA A 35 12.53 5.51 0.44
C ALA A 35 12.16 4.65 1.67
N LEU A 36 12.90 4.78 2.79
CA LEU A 36 12.57 4.06 4.03
C LEU A 36 11.25 4.53 4.64
N VAL A 37 10.99 5.85 4.64
CA VAL A 37 9.74 6.42 5.15
C VAL A 37 8.56 5.99 4.28
N GLU A 38 8.69 6.09 2.96
CA GLU A 38 7.64 5.68 2.02
C GLU A 38 7.35 4.19 2.12
N ALA A 39 8.38 3.34 2.22
CA ALA A 39 8.20 1.90 2.38
C ALA A 39 7.56 1.54 3.73
N ALA A 40 7.85 2.29 4.80
CA ALA A 40 7.18 2.12 6.09
C ALA A 40 5.71 2.54 6.01
N ALA A 41 5.40 3.67 5.36
CA ALA A 41 4.04 4.14 5.15
C ALA A 41 3.22 3.14 4.32
N ALA A 42 3.75 2.64 3.21
CA ALA A 42 3.11 1.65 2.36
C ALA A 42 2.81 0.33 3.10
N ARG A 43 3.76 -0.15 3.93
CA ARG A 43 3.52 -1.32 4.79
C ARG A 43 2.47 -1.05 5.86
N GLY A 44 2.43 0.16 6.41
CA GLY A 44 1.42 0.59 7.37
C GLY A 44 0.01 0.61 6.77
N THR A 45 -0.14 1.12 5.55
CA THR A 45 -1.43 1.13 4.84
C THR A 45 -1.91 -0.28 4.52
N ASP A 46 -1.01 -1.17 4.05
CA ASP A 46 -1.37 -2.56 3.77
C ASP A 46 -1.78 -3.32 5.05
N ALA A 47 -1.09 -3.07 6.16
CA ALA A 47 -1.45 -3.65 7.45
C ALA A 47 -2.79 -3.13 7.97
N ALA A 48 -3.04 -1.82 7.86
CA ALA A 48 -4.30 -1.23 8.24
C ALA A 48 -5.47 -1.75 7.38
N LEU A 49 -5.26 -1.85 6.06
CA LEU A 49 -6.25 -2.39 5.14
C LEU A 49 -6.56 -3.85 5.45
N ARG A 50 -5.52 -4.68 5.66
CA ARG A 50 -5.71 -6.08 6.03
C ARG A 50 -6.47 -6.24 7.33
N ALA A 51 -6.13 -5.46 8.35
CA ALA A 51 -6.82 -5.49 9.63
C ALA A 51 -8.29 -5.04 9.51
N GLU A 52 -8.59 -4.06 8.64
CA GLU A 52 -9.96 -3.66 8.35
C GLU A 52 -10.72 -4.77 7.61
N CYS A 53 -10.12 -5.39 6.59
CA CYS A 53 -10.72 -6.53 5.91
C CYS A 53 -11.01 -7.68 6.89
N GLU A 54 -10.07 -8.00 7.79
CA GLU A 54 -10.25 -9.00 8.84
C GLU A 54 -11.42 -8.65 9.76
N ARG A 55 -11.54 -7.39 10.20
CA ARG A 55 -12.69 -6.92 10.99
C ARG A 55 -14.01 -7.05 10.24
N MET A 56 -14.05 -6.66 8.97
CA MET A 56 -15.24 -6.77 8.13
C MET A 56 -15.64 -8.23 7.91
N MET A 57 -14.67 -9.13 7.77
CA MET A 57 -14.91 -10.57 7.57
C MET A 57 -15.20 -11.33 8.87
N ALA A 58 -14.98 -10.73 10.04
CA ALA A 58 -15.18 -11.38 11.34
C ALA A 58 -16.64 -11.74 11.65
N ASN A 59 -17.60 -11.17 10.91
CA ASN A 59 -19.02 -11.52 10.99
C ASN A 59 -19.50 -12.16 9.66
N PRO A 60 -19.49 -13.51 9.57
CA PRO A 60 -19.88 -14.22 8.36
C PRO A 60 -21.31 -13.93 7.89
N ASP A 61 -22.25 -13.70 8.82
CA ASP A 61 -23.64 -13.39 8.49
C ASP A 61 -23.76 -12.00 7.87
N GLN A 62 -22.99 -11.04 8.37
CA GLN A 62 -22.93 -9.69 7.79
C GLN A 62 -22.29 -9.70 6.40
N VAL A 63 -21.26 -10.53 6.19
CA VAL A 63 -20.65 -10.73 4.86
C VAL A 63 -21.67 -11.35 3.91
N ALA A 64 -22.38 -12.40 4.33
CA ALA A 64 -23.39 -13.06 3.51
C ALA A 64 -24.53 -12.10 3.12
N HIS A 65 -25.02 -11.31 4.08
CA HIS A 65 -26.03 -10.29 3.85
C HIS A 65 -25.53 -9.22 2.86
N THR A 66 -24.31 -8.72 3.03
CA THR A 66 -23.72 -7.72 2.13
C THR A 66 -23.57 -8.26 0.69
N MET A 67 -23.18 -9.52 0.54
CA MET A 67 -23.08 -10.19 -0.77
C MET A 67 -24.45 -10.38 -1.42
N GLN A 68 -25.48 -10.69 -0.62
CA GLN A 68 -26.85 -10.82 -1.10
C GLN A 68 -27.38 -9.47 -1.60
N VAL A 69 -27.25 -8.42 -0.81
CA VAL A 69 -27.65 -7.04 -1.21
C VAL A 69 -26.91 -6.60 -2.48
N ARG A 70 -25.61 -6.90 -2.59
CA ARG A 70 -24.84 -6.57 -3.80
C ARG A 70 -25.40 -7.26 -5.04
N ARG A 71 -25.74 -8.54 -4.93
CA ARG A 71 -26.36 -9.30 -6.02
C ARG A 71 -27.70 -8.69 -6.44
N GLU A 72 -28.54 -8.35 -5.47
CA GLU A 72 -29.84 -7.71 -5.73
C GLU A 72 -29.66 -6.35 -6.42
N MET A 73 -28.65 -5.57 -6.03
CA MET A 73 -28.31 -4.29 -6.68
C MET A 73 -27.79 -4.47 -8.11
N ASP A 74 -26.97 -5.50 -8.35
CA ASP A 74 -26.47 -5.83 -9.69
C ASP A 74 -27.60 -6.32 -10.60
N GLU A 75 -28.55 -7.10 -10.08
CA GLU A 75 -29.76 -7.55 -10.80
C GLU A 75 -30.72 -6.38 -11.10
N ALA A 76 -30.81 -5.40 -10.19
CA ALA A 76 -31.62 -4.20 -10.36
C ALA A 76 -30.96 -3.12 -11.24
N ARG A 77 -29.68 -3.28 -11.59
CA ARG A 77 -28.92 -2.30 -12.36
C ARG A 77 -29.39 -2.30 -13.82
N ALA A 78 -30.07 -1.23 -14.23
CA ALA A 78 -30.39 -1.03 -15.63
C ALA A 78 -29.11 -0.82 -16.47
N PRO A 79 -29.06 -1.30 -17.72
CA PRO A 79 -27.95 -0.99 -18.63
C PRO A 79 -27.86 0.52 -18.82
N TRP A 80 -26.62 1.02 -18.87
CA TRP A 80 -26.36 2.43 -19.17
C TRP A 80 -26.86 2.73 -20.59
N PRO A 81 -27.63 3.80 -20.83
CA PRO A 81 -28.06 4.13 -22.18
C PRO A 81 -26.84 4.50 -23.04
N ASP A 82 -26.78 3.94 -24.25
CA ASP A 82 -25.74 4.20 -25.26
C ASP A 82 -25.65 5.69 -25.65
#